data_AF-A0A655ZCB6-F1
#
_entry.id   AF-A0A655ZCB6-F1
#
_cell.length_a   1.000
_cell.length_b   1.000
_cell.length_c   1.000
_cell.angle_alpha   90.00
_cell.angle_beta   90.00
_cell.angle_gamma   90.00
#
_symmetry.space_group_name_H-M   'P 1'
#
loop_
_entity.id
_entity.type
_entity.pdbx_description
1 polymer ?
#
loop_
_entity_poly.entity_id
_entity_poly.type
_entity_poly.pdbx_seq_one_letter_code
_entity_poly.pdbx_strand_id
1 'polypeptide(L)' 'MLCGDPITGEVKRFLTGPIACEITGLTFSPDHKTMFVGVQHPGEEAAPSHFPYGGTSKPRSTIMMITREDGGVIGA' A
#
# COMPACT_ATOMS: atom_id res chain seq x y z
N MET A 1 2.31 2.94 -5.42
CA MET A 1 1.02 3.58 -5.74
C MET A 1 1.21 5.07 -5.91
N LEU A 2 0.56 5.66 -6.90
CA LEU A 2 0.59 7.10 -7.16
C LEU A 2 -0.81 7.67 -7.00
N CYS A 3 -0.91 8.96 -6.67
CA CYS A 3 -2.14 9.73 -6.72
C CYS A 3 -1.99 10.79 -7.81
N GLY A 4 -2.94 10.85 -8.74
CA GLY A 4 -2.93 11.80 -9.85
C GLY A 4 -4.11 12.74 -9.77
N ASP A 5 -3.88 14.02 -10.00
CA ASP A 5 -4.93 15.00 -10.26
C ASP A 5 -5.31 14.94 -11.74
N PRO A 6 -6.54 14.54 -12.09
CA PRO A 6 -6.96 14.41 -13.48
C PRO A 6 -7.17 15.74 -14.21
N ILE A 7 -7.27 16.86 -13.49
CA ILE A 7 -7.45 18.20 -14.08
C ILE A 7 -6.10 18.80 -14.46
N THR A 8 -5.11 18.70 -13.57
CA THR A 8 -3.79 19.32 -13.78
C THR A 8 -2.77 18.37 -14.39
N GLY A 9 -2.98 17.05 -14.29
CA GLY A 9 -2.01 16.03 -14.68
C GLY A 9 -0.87 15.86 -13.67
N GLU A 10 -0.90 16.55 -12.52
CA GLU A 10 0.08 16.35 -11.47
C GLU A 10 -0.03 14.94 -10.90
N VAL A 11 1.10 14.24 -10.75
CA VAL A 11 1.17 12.91 -10.15
C VAL A 11 2.15 12.91 -8.99
N LYS A 12 1.69 12.49 -7.81
CA LYS A 12 2.49 12.35 -6.60
C LYS A 12 2.61 10.89 -6.21
N ARG A 13 3.83 10.44 -5.88
CA ARG A 13 4.04 9.11 -5.30
C ARG A 13 3.50 9.12 -3.86
N PHE A 14 2.51 8.26 -3.57
CA PHE A 14 1.89 8.18 -2.26
C PHE A 14 2.50 7.06 -1.40
N LEU A 15 2.75 5.88 -1.98
CA LEU A 15 3.37 4.77 -1.24
C LEU A 15 4.28 3.92 -2.13
N THR A 16 5.31 3.36 -1.51
CA THR A 16 6.15 2.27 -2.03
C THR A 16 5.89 1.00 -1.22
N GLY A 17 5.92 -0.16 -1.89
CA GLY A 17 5.75 -1.44 -1.22
C GLY A 17 7.05 -2.04 -0.67
N PRO A 18 6.97 -3.18 0.03
CA PRO A 18 8.11 -4.00 0.42
C PRO A 18 8.93 -4.54 -0.76
N ILE A 19 10.05 -5.21 -0.42
CA ILE A 19 10.93 -5.86 -1.40
C ILE A 19 10.16 -6.84 -2.27
N ALA A 20 10.32 -6.69 -3.58
CA ALA A 20 9.80 -7.59 -4.62
C ALA A 20 8.30 -7.90 -4.45
N CYS A 21 7.49 -6.87 -4.19
CA CYS A 21 6.04 -7.00 -4.18
C CYS A 21 5.40 -6.26 -5.36
N GLU A 22 4.19 -6.65 -5.70
CA GLU A 22 3.24 -5.81 -6.43
C GLU A 22 2.30 -5.10 -5.44
N ILE A 23 1.98 -3.83 -5.70
CA ILE A 23 0.88 -3.13 -5.04
C ILE A 23 -0.36 -3.26 -5.92
N THR A 24 -1.39 -3.96 -5.44
CA THR A 24 -2.57 -4.30 -6.23
C THR A 24 -3.79 -4.50 -5.34
N GLY A 25 -4.99 -4.29 -5.89
CA GLY A 25 -6.24 -4.25 -5.12
C GLY A 25 -6.34 -2.98 -4.26
N LEU A 26 -7.44 -2.26 -4.42
CA LEU A 26 -7.71 -1.01 -3.73
C LEU A 26 -9.20 -0.87 -3.43
N THR A 27 -9.53 -0.51 -2.19
CA THR A 27 -10.88 -0.07 -1.81
C THR A 27 -10.82 0.91 -0.64
N PHE A 28 -11.88 1.66 -0.40
CA PHE A 28 -11.98 2.63 0.69
C PHE A 28 -13.09 2.24 1.68
N SER A 29 -12.95 2.66 2.93
CA SER A 29 -14.10 2.74 3.84
C SER A 29 -15.13 3.75 3.32
N PRO A 30 -16.42 3.62 3.67
CA PRO A 30 -17.46 4.55 3.20
C PRO A 30 -17.23 6.02 3.55
N ASP A 31 -16.49 6.30 4.63
CA ASP A 31 -16.12 7.65 5.06
C ASP A 31 -14.80 8.16 4.44
N HIS A 32 -14.16 7.36 3.58
CA HIS A 32 -12.87 7.63 2.92
C HIS A 32 -11.69 7.90 3.88
N LYS A 33 -11.83 7.56 5.17
CA LYS A 33 -10.77 7.73 6.18
C LYS A 33 -9.79 6.57 6.24
N THR A 34 -10.14 5.46 5.60
CA THR A 34 -9.32 4.26 5.50
C THR A 34 -9.22 3.81 4.05
N MET A 35 -8.00 3.57 3.58
CA MET A 35 -7.73 2.93 2.30
C MET A 35 -7.16 1.54 2.54
N PHE A 36 -7.76 0.53 1.94
CA PHE A 36 -7.28 -0.85 1.98
C PHE A 36 -6.53 -1.15 0.68
N VAL A 37 -5.26 -1.56 0.80
CA VAL A 37 -4.39 -1.83 -0.35
C VAL A 37 -3.75 -3.20 -0.21
N GLY A 38 -3.75 -3.99 -1.28
CA GLY A 38 -3.06 -5.28 -1.29
C GLY A 38 -1.56 -5.14 -1.57
N VAL A 39 -0.78 -5.91 -0.83
CA VAL A 39 0.63 -6.20 -1.08
C VAL A 39 0.68 -7.65 -1.57
N GLN A 40 0.91 -7.85 -2.86
CA GLN A 40 0.95 -9.17 -3.49
C GLN A 40 2.39 -9.68 -3.58
N HIS A 41 2.54 -10.97 -3.31
CA HIS A 41 3.78 -11.76 -3.43
C HIS A 41 5.07 -11.05 -2.98
N PRO A 42 5.12 -10.43 -1.78
CA PRO A 42 6.37 -9.87 -1.28
C PRO A 42 7.46 -10.96 -1.24
N GLY A 43 8.66 -10.63 -1.73
CA GLY A 43 9.73 -11.61 -1.85
C GLY A 43 9.58 -12.55 -3.04
N GLU A 44 8.93 -12.12 -4.12
CA GLU A 44 8.89 -12.83 -5.40
C GLU A 44 10.32 -13.26 -5.82
N GLU A 45 10.42 -14.40 -6.49
CA GLU A 45 11.71 -14.99 -6.91
C GLU A 45 12.72 -15.20 -5.77
N ALA A 46 12.23 -15.47 -4.55
CA ALA A 46 13.03 -15.65 -3.34
C ALA A 46 13.86 -14.41 -2.94
N ALA A 47 13.43 -13.21 -3.37
CA ALA A 47 14.00 -11.96 -2.91
C ALA A 47 13.85 -11.82 -1.38
N PRO A 48 14.78 -11.13 -0.70
CA PRO A 48 14.89 -11.14 0.77
C PRO A 48 13.84 -10.25 1.45
N SER A 49 12.56 -10.60 1.32
CA SER A 49 11.45 -9.95 1.99
C SER A 49 10.99 -10.78 3.18
N HIS A 50 10.70 -10.09 4.29
CA HIS A 50 10.12 -10.68 5.49
C HIS A 50 8.81 -9.98 5.89
N PHE A 51 8.19 -9.28 4.94
CA PHE A 51 6.96 -8.54 5.19
C PHE A 51 5.76 -9.49 5.45
N PRO A 52 4.84 -9.18 6.38
CA PRO A 52 4.79 -7.95 7.20
C PRO A 52 5.54 -8.03 8.54
N TYR A 53 5.93 -9.23 9.00
CA TYR A 53 6.38 -9.42 10.38
C TYR A 53 7.87 -9.13 10.62
N GLY A 54 8.66 -8.96 9.57
CA GLY A 54 10.10 -8.71 9.63
C GLY A 54 10.92 -9.90 10.10
N GLY A 55 12.15 -9.64 10.54
CA GLY A 55 13.07 -10.65 11.05
C GLY A 55 13.42 -11.69 9.99
N THR A 56 13.26 -12.97 10.33
CA THR A 56 13.46 -14.12 9.43
C THR A 56 12.15 -14.75 8.96
N SER A 57 11.02 -14.05 9.15
CA SER A 57 9.70 -14.59 8.86
C SER A 57 9.48 -14.83 7.36
N LYS A 58 8.74 -15.89 7.00
CA LYS A 58 8.36 -16.12 5.61
C LYS A 58 7.42 -14.99 5.15
N PRO A 59 7.67 -14.35 4.00
CA PRO A 59 6.84 -13.24 3.55
C PRO A 59 5.42 -13.70 3.19
N ARG A 60 4.44 -12.82 3.39
CA ARG A 60 3.01 -13.11 3.21
C ARG A 60 2.30 -11.97 2.49
N SER A 61 1.55 -12.30 1.44
CA SER A 61 0.58 -11.37 0.84
C SER A 61 -0.38 -10.86 1.92
N THR A 62 -0.65 -9.56 1.91
CA THR A 62 -1.36 -8.88 3.01
C THR A 62 -2.26 -7.78 2.46
N ILE A 63 -3.43 -7.60 3.07
CA ILE A 63 -4.24 -6.39 2.89
C ILE A 63 -3.85 -5.40 3.99
N MET A 64 -3.37 -4.23 3.58
CA MET A 64 -2.94 -3.16 4.47
C MET A 64 -4.05 -2.15 4.66
N MET A 65 -4.22 -1.72 5.91
CA MET A 65 -5.07 -0.59 6.27
C MET A 65 -4.21 0.67 6.35
N ILE A 66 -4.53 1.70 5.56
CA ILE A 66 -3.83 2.99 5.55
C ILE A 66 -4.80 4.05 6.08
N THR A 67 -4.39 4.75 7.14
CA THR A 67 -5.14 5.78 7.85
C THR A 67 -4.26 7.01 8.07
N ARG A 68 -4.86 8.20 8.15
CA ARG A 68 -4.16 9.40 8.62
C ARG A 68 -4.15 9.44 10.15
N GLU A 69 -3.05 9.92 10.74
CA GLU A 69 -2.93 10.09 12.20
C GLU A 69 -3.95 11.09 12.76
N ASP A 70 -4.35 12.07 11.95
CA ASP A 70 -5.36 13.08 12.31
C ASP A 70 -6.82 12.62 12.06
N GLY A 71 -7.03 11.40 11.57
CA GLY A 71 -8.36 10.86 11.27
C GLY A 71 -9.07 11.54 10.08
N GLY A 72 -8.34 12.27 9.25
CA GLY A 72 -8.85 12.90 8.03
C GLY A 72 -9.06 11.92 6.87
N VAL A 73 -9.60 12.44 5.76
CA VAL A 73 -9.82 11.69 4.52
C VAL A 73 -8.48 11.41 3.83
N ILE A 74 -8.29 10.19 3.32
CA ILE A 74 -7.06 9.80 2.62
C ILE A 74 -6.86 10.64 1.34
N GLY A 75 -5.69 11.28 1.21
CA GLY A 75 -5.31 12.03 0.02
C GLY A 75 -5.91 13.44 -0.11
N ALA A 76 -6.67 13.90 0.90
CA ALA A 76 -7.24 15.25 0.98
C ALA A 76 -6.29 16.28 1.60
#